data_AF-A0A9W8QE86-F1
#
_entry.id   AF-A0A9W8QE86-F1
#
_cell.length_a   1.000
_cell.length_b   1.000
_cell.length_c   1.000
_cell.angle_alpha   90.00
_cell.angle_beta   90.00
_cell.angle_gamma   90.00
#
_symmetry.space_group_name_H-M   'P 1'
#
loop_
_entity.id
_entity.type
_entity.pdbx_description
1 polymer ?
#
loop_
_entity_poly.entity_id
_entity_poly.type
_entity_poly.pdbx_seq_one_letter_code
_entity_poly.pdbx_strand_id
1 'polypeptide(L)'
;MLLRNPVRFGSPMPWRPAGDFEAHWAVDRENFNLSLKGSFLGGVRSASTYRETVFRGGPPASGELDLDLASTWQKILCLVAESQDNGFPLSEDTLTACATSLCYGQDEACKPAEEAKLARNFVAYLKSVLGVEDSAKYTGSSFSGPDEQGDGTVFGKPVWDFEYPESSFFVMHDRSMGCCIAPVAPGDGVFVPLGCTYPLVLRPDGERGFRVRGYCFVHGAMHGERQTGRDYFSRY
;
A
#
# COMPACT_ATOMS: atom_id res chain seq x y z
N MET A 1 -20.69 8.63 -11.89
CA MET A 1 -19.73 8.58 -10.77
C MET A 1 -19.00 7.25 -10.88
N LEU A 2 -17.98 7.17 -11.74
CA LEU A 2 -17.20 5.95 -11.93
C LEU A 2 -16.32 5.80 -10.68
N LEU A 3 -16.69 4.80 -9.86
CA LEU A 3 -15.96 4.25 -8.73
C LEU A 3 -15.79 5.22 -7.54
N ARG A 4 -16.56 4.94 -6.47
CA ARG A 4 -16.42 5.66 -5.18
C ARG A 4 -15.02 5.43 -4.62
N ASN A 5 -14.43 6.52 -4.09
CA ASN A 5 -13.13 6.52 -3.41
C ASN A 5 -13.10 5.43 -2.32
N PRO A 6 -12.31 4.35 -2.49
CA PRO A 6 -12.20 3.35 -1.45
C PRO A 6 -11.25 3.79 -0.34
N VAL A 7 -10.48 4.87 -0.56
CA VAL A 7 -9.49 5.41 0.37
C VAL A 7 -10.03 6.69 1.00
N ARG A 8 -11.04 6.55 1.87
CA ARG A 8 -11.47 7.65 2.74
C ARG A 8 -10.38 7.93 3.76
N PHE A 9 -9.52 8.88 3.46
CA PHE A 9 -8.77 9.59 4.49
C PHE A 9 -9.72 10.55 5.20
N GLY A 10 -9.56 10.71 6.52
CA GLY A 10 -10.33 11.71 7.28
C GLY A 10 -10.11 13.15 6.77
N SER A 11 -9.03 13.40 6.03
CA SER A 11 -8.71 14.69 5.39
C SER A 11 -8.25 14.52 3.93
N PRO A 12 -8.41 15.53 3.06
CA PRO A 12 -7.88 15.47 1.70
C PRO A 12 -6.36 15.26 1.72
N MET A 13 -5.90 14.15 1.17
CA MET A 13 -4.46 13.89 1.11
C MET A 13 -3.78 14.80 0.10
N PRO A 14 -2.56 15.27 0.37
CA PRO A 14 -1.82 16.17 -0.52
C PRO A 14 -1.26 15.47 -1.78
N TRP A 15 -1.49 14.17 -1.92
CA TRP A 15 -0.89 13.33 -2.96
C TRP A 15 -1.53 13.53 -4.33
N ARG A 16 -0.69 13.73 -5.33
CA ARG A 16 -1.08 13.90 -6.73
C ARG A 16 -0.18 13.00 -7.60
N PRO A 17 -0.43 11.67 -7.61
CA PRO A 17 0.39 10.75 -8.41
C PRO A 17 0.36 11.11 -9.90
N ALA A 18 -0.80 11.55 -10.40
CA ALA A 18 -0.98 12.06 -11.75
C ALA A 18 -0.74 13.59 -11.88
N GLY A 19 -0.14 14.24 -10.87
CA GLY A 19 0.05 15.69 -10.86
C GLY A 19 -1.25 16.47 -11.06
N ASP A 20 -1.16 17.57 -11.80
CA ASP A 20 -2.29 18.45 -12.15
C ASP A 20 -2.85 18.17 -13.55
N PHE A 21 -2.54 16.98 -14.12
CA PHE A 21 -3.00 16.63 -15.45
C PHE A 21 -4.52 16.41 -15.49
N GLU A 22 -5.17 16.88 -16.55
CA GLU A 22 -6.58 16.63 -16.80
C GLU A 22 -6.85 15.16 -17.15
N ALA A 23 -8.01 14.67 -16.74
CA ALA A 23 -8.44 13.31 -17.06
C ALA A 23 -8.66 13.15 -18.58
N HIS A 24 -8.11 12.08 -19.15
CA HIS A 24 -8.28 11.77 -20.56
C HIS A 24 -8.69 10.30 -20.73
N TRP A 25 -9.94 10.09 -21.16
CA TRP A 25 -10.56 8.78 -21.26
C TRP A 25 -11.57 8.70 -22.41
N ALA A 26 -11.83 7.49 -22.89
CA ALA A 26 -12.87 7.18 -23.86
C ALA A 26 -13.57 5.87 -23.49
N VAL A 27 -14.88 5.76 -23.78
CA VAL A 27 -15.66 4.55 -23.53
C VAL A 27 -16.24 4.06 -24.84
N ASP A 28 -15.86 2.86 -25.24
CA ASP A 28 -16.54 2.07 -26.26
C ASP A 28 -17.58 1.19 -25.57
N ARG A 29 -18.86 1.53 -25.77
CA ARG A 29 -19.97 0.81 -25.15
C ARG A 29 -20.33 -0.48 -25.86
N GLU A 30 -19.99 -0.61 -27.14
CA GLU A 30 -20.31 -1.81 -27.93
C GLU A 30 -19.38 -2.96 -27.52
N ASN A 31 -18.10 -2.64 -27.31
CA ASN A 31 -17.10 -3.61 -26.89
C ASN A 31 -16.84 -3.61 -25.37
N PHE A 32 -17.55 -2.76 -24.61
CA PHE A 32 -17.38 -2.58 -23.17
C PHE A 32 -15.94 -2.21 -22.76
N ASN A 33 -15.25 -1.43 -23.59
CA ASN A 33 -13.87 -1.03 -23.37
C ASN A 33 -13.78 0.39 -22.81
N LEU A 34 -12.87 0.57 -21.85
CA LEU A 34 -12.49 1.87 -21.29
C LEU A 34 -11.02 2.14 -21.66
N SER A 35 -10.78 3.15 -22.48
CA SER A 35 -9.43 3.62 -22.81
C SER A 35 -9.06 4.78 -21.88
N LEU A 36 -7.89 4.71 -21.26
CA LEU A 36 -7.35 5.71 -20.33
C LEU A 36 -5.97 6.16 -20.80
N LYS A 37 -5.67 7.45 -20.67
CA LYS A 37 -4.29 7.96 -20.80
C LYS A 37 -3.66 8.09 -19.42
N GLY A 38 -2.37 7.79 -19.31
CA GLY A 38 -1.65 7.79 -18.04
C GLY A 38 -0.24 7.26 -18.18
N SER A 39 0.40 7.01 -17.03
CA SER A 39 1.76 6.47 -16.95
C SER A 39 1.76 5.08 -16.31
N PHE A 40 2.58 4.17 -16.84
CA PHE A 40 2.78 2.85 -16.25
C PHE A 40 3.96 2.91 -15.28
N LEU A 41 3.72 2.62 -14.00
CA LEU A 41 4.77 2.66 -12.97
C LEU A 41 5.64 1.40 -12.99
N GLY A 42 5.10 0.26 -13.41
CA GLY A 42 5.83 -1.00 -13.45
C GLY A 42 4.97 -2.22 -13.10
N GLY A 43 5.61 -3.39 -13.11
CA GLY A 43 4.97 -4.66 -12.76
C GLY A 43 5.15 -5.03 -11.29
N VAL A 44 4.16 -5.72 -10.75
CA VAL A 44 4.19 -6.38 -9.44
C VAL A 44 5.06 -7.62 -9.53
N ARG A 45 6.06 -7.70 -8.64
CA ARG A 45 6.97 -8.84 -8.51
C ARG A 45 6.43 -9.88 -7.54
N SER A 46 5.93 -9.45 -6.38
CA SER A 46 5.39 -10.30 -5.34
C SER A 46 4.20 -9.62 -4.66
N ALA A 47 3.25 -10.41 -4.18
CA ALA A 47 2.09 -9.91 -3.43
C ALA A 47 1.68 -10.90 -2.33
N SER A 48 1.16 -10.37 -1.21
CA SER A 48 0.56 -11.14 -0.14
C SER A 48 -0.87 -10.63 0.07
N THR A 49 -1.82 -11.53 -0.13
CA THR A 49 -3.24 -11.26 0.07
C THR A 49 -3.63 -11.45 1.53
N TYR A 50 -4.51 -10.59 2.03
CA TYR A 50 -5.00 -10.62 3.41
C TYR A 50 -6.45 -10.13 3.50
N ARG A 51 -7.12 -10.49 4.60
CA ARG A 51 -8.43 -9.93 4.93
C ARG A 51 -8.24 -8.70 5.79
N GLU A 52 -8.83 -7.57 5.41
CA GLU A 52 -8.69 -6.34 6.17
C GLU A 52 -9.31 -6.42 7.57
N THR A 53 -10.29 -7.32 7.76
CA THR A 53 -10.95 -7.55 9.05
C THR A 53 -9.98 -7.95 10.16
N VAL A 54 -8.85 -8.57 9.81
CA VAL A 54 -7.79 -8.95 10.75
C VAL A 54 -7.19 -7.72 11.46
N PHE A 55 -7.25 -6.53 10.85
CA PHE A 55 -6.69 -5.30 11.43
C PHE A 55 -7.70 -4.49 12.26
N ARG A 56 -8.99 -4.85 12.30
CA ARG A 56 -10.06 -4.02 12.92
C ARG A 56 -9.93 -3.86 14.45
N GLY A 57 -9.21 -4.76 15.13
CA GLY A 57 -9.11 -4.79 16.60
C GLY A 57 -8.10 -3.83 17.22
N GLY A 58 -7.25 -3.17 16.42
CA GLY A 58 -6.06 -2.49 16.93
C GLY A 58 -5.04 -3.51 17.48
N PRO A 59 -3.98 -3.04 18.18
CA PRO A 59 -3.06 -3.96 18.85
C PRO A 59 -3.79 -4.73 19.96
N PRO A 60 -3.46 -6.01 20.18
CA PRO A 60 -4.09 -6.81 21.23
C PRO A 60 -3.82 -6.22 22.62
N ALA A 61 -4.70 -6.52 23.58
CA ALA A 61 -4.50 -6.13 24.97
C ALA A 61 -3.19 -6.74 25.51
N SER A 62 -2.54 -6.04 26.45
CA SER A 62 -1.24 -6.45 26.99
C SER A 62 -1.24 -7.91 27.46
N GLY A 63 -0.50 -8.78 26.77
CA GLY A 63 -0.34 -10.20 27.10
C GLY A 63 -1.22 -11.17 26.31
N GLU A 64 -2.15 -10.66 25.49
CA GLU A 64 -2.89 -11.47 24.51
C GLU A 64 -2.19 -11.40 23.15
N LEU A 65 -2.14 -12.53 22.45
CA LEU A 65 -1.55 -12.61 21.12
C LEU A 65 -2.63 -13.01 20.11
N ASP A 66 -2.93 -12.12 19.18
CA ASP A 66 -3.81 -12.41 18.05
C ASP A 66 -2.98 -13.14 16.97
N LEU A 67 -3.15 -14.46 16.90
CA LEU A 67 -2.38 -15.33 16.01
C LEU A 67 -2.66 -15.05 14.52
N ASP A 68 -3.87 -14.64 14.17
CA ASP A 68 -4.24 -14.33 12.79
C ASP A 68 -3.60 -13.00 12.35
N LEU A 69 -3.63 -12.00 13.24
CA LEU A 69 -2.95 -10.73 13.03
C LEU A 69 -1.43 -10.90 12.96
N ALA A 70 -0.83 -11.62 13.92
CA ALA A 70 0.59 -11.88 13.95
C ALA A 70 1.06 -12.63 12.71
N SER A 71 0.37 -13.71 12.32
CA SER A 71 0.73 -14.49 11.13
C SER A 71 0.57 -13.70 9.83
N THR A 72 -0.41 -12.79 9.75
CA THR A 72 -0.59 -11.88 8.61
C THR A 72 0.58 -10.91 8.49
N TRP A 73 1.00 -10.29 9.59
CA TRP A 73 2.17 -9.42 9.59
C TRP A 73 3.46 -10.14 9.26
N GLN A 74 3.68 -11.32 9.83
CA GLN A 74 4.86 -12.13 9.50
C GLN A 74 4.93 -12.45 8.00
N LYS A 75 3.81 -12.81 7.36
CA LYS A 75 3.76 -13.05 5.91
C LYS A 75 4.14 -11.80 5.10
N ILE A 76 3.58 -10.64 5.47
CA ILE A 76 3.88 -9.37 4.79
C ILE A 76 5.37 -9.01 4.96
N LEU A 77 5.90 -9.09 6.18
CA LEU A 77 7.30 -8.74 6.47
C LEU A 77 8.29 -9.72 5.81
N CYS A 78 7.98 -11.02 5.75
CA CYS A 78 8.76 -11.99 4.99
C CYS A 78 8.76 -11.68 3.50
N LEU A 79 7.59 -11.39 2.92
CA LEU A 79 7.51 -10.97 1.51
C LEU A 79 8.36 -9.74 1.22
N VAL A 80 8.35 -8.76 2.13
CA VAL A 80 9.17 -7.56 2.01
C VAL A 80 10.65 -7.93 2.06
N ALA A 81 11.11 -8.68 3.06
CA ALA A 81 12.52 -9.06 3.18
C ALA A 81 13.04 -9.86 1.98
N GLU A 82 12.26 -10.82 1.48
CA GLU A 82 12.60 -11.62 0.28
C GLU A 82 12.70 -10.77 -0.99
N SER A 83 12.07 -9.58 -1.00
CA SER A 83 12.13 -8.65 -2.12
C SER A 83 13.33 -7.69 -2.05
N GLN A 84 13.98 -7.55 -0.89
CA GLN A 84 15.15 -6.71 -0.64
C GLN A 84 16.46 -7.50 -0.77
N ASP A 85 17.58 -6.82 -1.02
CA ASP A 85 18.90 -7.49 -1.12
C ASP A 85 19.43 -7.98 0.23
N ASN A 86 19.18 -7.22 1.29
CA ASN A 86 19.77 -7.46 2.61
C ASN A 86 18.91 -8.36 3.50
N GLY A 87 17.70 -8.73 3.06
CA GLY A 87 16.77 -9.54 3.85
C GLY A 87 16.39 -8.87 5.18
N PHE A 88 16.62 -9.56 6.29
CA PHE A 88 16.37 -9.06 7.64
C PHE A 88 17.67 -8.61 8.34
N PRO A 89 17.60 -7.60 9.24
CA PRO A 89 16.44 -6.77 9.54
C PRO A 89 16.14 -5.78 8.40
N LEU A 90 14.88 -5.33 8.33
CA LEU A 90 14.45 -4.34 7.36
C LEU A 90 15.04 -2.96 7.68
N SER A 91 15.44 -2.22 6.64
CA SER A 91 15.93 -0.85 6.80
C SER A 91 14.83 0.12 7.26
N GLU A 92 15.22 1.26 7.81
CA GLU A 92 14.28 2.32 8.21
C GLU A 92 13.43 2.83 7.04
N ASP A 93 14.01 2.98 5.85
CA ASP A 93 13.29 3.36 4.64
C ASP A 93 12.24 2.31 4.26
N THR A 94 12.59 1.03 4.38
CA THR A 94 11.66 -0.08 4.11
C THR A 94 10.53 -0.13 5.12
N LEU A 95 10.83 0.03 6.41
CA LEU A 95 9.82 0.07 7.46
C LEU A 95 8.89 1.29 7.32
N THR A 96 9.44 2.44 6.92
CA THR A 96 8.69 3.65 6.61
C THR A 96 7.76 3.41 5.43
N ALA A 97 8.27 2.85 4.34
CA ALA A 97 7.47 2.53 3.17
C ALA A 97 6.35 1.52 3.47
N CYS A 98 6.60 0.51 4.31
CA CYS A 98 5.59 -0.41 4.82
C CYS A 98 4.51 0.31 5.66
N ALA A 99 4.95 1.13 6.62
CA ALA A 99 4.07 1.88 7.50
C ALA A 99 3.15 2.79 6.70
N THR A 100 3.70 3.59 5.78
CA THR A 100 2.93 4.47 4.90
C THR A 100 2.04 3.67 3.96
N SER A 101 2.48 2.52 3.45
CA SER A 101 1.70 1.68 2.53
C SER A 101 0.50 0.99 3.18
N LEU A 102 0.48 0.82 4.50
CA LEU A 102 -0.61 0.14 5.22
C LEU A 102 -1.39 1.06 6.18
N CYS A 103 -1.00 2.33 6.30
CA CYS A 103 -1.69 3.31 7.15
C CYS A 103 -2.88 4.01 6.45
N TYR A 104 -3.46 3.40 5.42
CA TYR A 104 -4.62 3.99 4.72
C TYR A 104 -5.87 3.95 5.58
N GLY A 105 -6.53 5.11 5.71
CA GLY A 105 -7.82 5.24 6.36
C GLY A 105 -7.78 5.37 7.88
N GLN A 106 -6.84 6.11 8.48
CA GLN A 106 -6.92 6.43 9.93
C GLN A 106 -7.59 7.78 10.21
N ASP A 107 -8.02 7.92 11.45
CA ASP A 107 -8.59 9.11 12.14
C ASP A 107 -8.03 10.45 11.62
N GLU A 108 -8.85 11.50 11.61
CA GLU A 108 -8.50 12.87 11.20
C GLU A 108 -7.22 13.40 11.89
N ALA A 109 -6.85 12.82 13.05
CA ALA A 109 -5.64 13.13 13.80
C ALA A 109 -4.34 12.50 13.25
N CYS A 110 -4.41 11.42 12.47
CA CYS A 110 -3.22 10.79 11.89
C CYS A 110 -2.79 11.56 10.63
N LYS A 111 -1.50 11.93 10.56
CA LYS A 111 -0.92 12.64 9.42
C LYS A 111 0.07 11.74 8.70
N PRO A 112 -0.32 11.04 7.63
CA PRO A 112 0.59 10.18 6.88
C PRO A 112 1.80 10.91 6.29
N ALA A 113 1.74 12.23 6.15
CA ALA A 113 2.86 13.07 5.75
C ALA A 113 3.98 13.18 6.83
N GLU A 114 3.73 12.77 8.08
CA GLU A 114 4.75 12.68 9.14
C GLU A 114 5.37 11.28 9.17
N GLU A 115 5.97 10.85 8.06
CA GLU A 115 6.41 9.46 7.81
C GLU A 115 7.32 8.89 8.92
N ALA A 116 8.26 9.67 9.44
CA ALA A 116 9.12 9.22 10.54
C ALA A 116 8.35 8.94 11.85
N LYS A 117 7.32 9.73 12.15
CA LYS A 117 6.44 9.47 13.30
C LYS A 117 5.58 8.24 13.05
N LEU A 118 5.07 8.09 11.83
CA LEU A 118 4.29 6.94 11.42
C LEU A 118 5.10 5.64 11.51
N ALA A 119 6.35 5.64 11.03
CA ALA A 119 7.26 4.49 11.09
C ALA A 119 7.58 4.08 12.54
N ARG A 120 7.81 5.05 13.43
CA ARG A 120 8.00 4.79 14.88
C ARG A 120 6.77 4.13 15.51
N ASN A 121 5.58 4.66 15.22
CA ASN A 121 4.32 4.09 15.71
C ASN A 121 4.12 2.67 15.16
N PHE A 122 4.45 2.44 13.88
CA PHE A 122 4.40 1.12 13.27
C PHE A 122 5.33 0.11 13.96
N VAL A 123 6.58 0.49 14.25
CA VAL A 123 7.52 -0.39 14.96
C VAL A 123 7.05 -0.69 16.38
N ALA A 124 6.53 0.31 17.10
CA ALA A 124 5.92 0.09 18.41
C ALA A 124 4.71 -0.85 18.34
N TYR A 125 3.89 -0.72 17.30
CA TYR A 125 2.76 -1.61 17.04
C TYR A 125 3.20 -3.04 16.72
N LEU A 126 4.20 -3.24 15.86
CA LEU A 126 4.74 -4.57 15.57
C LEU A 126 5.25 -5.28 16.83
N LYS A 127 5.89 -4.55 17.75
CA LYS A 127 6.32 -5.09 19.06
C LYS A 127 5.14 -5.60 19.89
N SER A 128 4.00 -4.91 19.84
CA SER A 128 2.79 -5.34 20.57
C SER A 128 2.10 -6.55 19.93
N VAL A 129 2.11 -6.65 18.59
CA VAL A 129 1.42 -7.71 17.85
C VAL A 129 2.25 -9.00 17.79
N LEU A 130 3.55 -8.88 17.53
CA LEU A 130 4.44 -10.03 17.36
C LEU A 130 5.16 -10.42 18.66
N GLY A 131 5.20 -9.51 19.64
CA GLY A 131 6.10 -9.63 20.79
C GLY A 131 7.47 -9.03 20.50
N VAL A 132 8.19 -8.65 21.57
CA VAL A 132 9.46 -7.91 21.49
C VAL A 132 10.56 -8.72 20.79
N GLU A 133 10.68 -10.02 21.11
CA GLU A 133 11.72 -10.88 20.53
C GLU A 133 11.48 -11.15 19.04
N ASP A 134 10.26 -11.52 18.66
CA ASP A 134 9.91 -11.81 17.27
C ASP A 134 9.95 -10.55 16.40
N SER A 135 9.48 -9.40 16.92
CA SER A 135 9.56 -8.13 16.18
C SER A 135 11.00 -7.69 15.93
N ALA A 136 11.93 -7.93 16.87
CA ALA A 136 13.34 -7.57 16.72
C ALA A 136 14.02 -8.26 15.53
N LYS A 137 13.55 -9.45 15.12
CA LYS A 137 14.00 -10.11 13.88
C LYS A 137 13.75 -9.22 12.65
N TYR A 138 12.62 -8.54 12.62
CA TYR A 138 12.18 -7.74 11.47
C TYR A 138 12.72 -6.32 11.53
N THR A 139 12.72 -5.70 12.71
CA THR A 139 13.04 -4.28 12.87
C THR A 139 14.49 -4.03 13.27
N GLY A 140 15.19 -5.03 13.81
CA GLY A 140 16.51 -4.84 14.39
C GLY A 140 16.53 -3.69 15.41
N SER A 141 17.52 -2.81 15.30
CA SER A 141 17.66 -1.59 16.11
C SER A 141 17.05 -0.34 15.47
N SER A 142 16.32 -0.47 14.36
CA SER A 142 15.66 0.68 13.72
C SER A 142 14.70 1.35 14.69
N PHE A 143 14.72 2.68 14.74
CA PHE A 143 13.86 3.48 15.62
C PHE A 143 13.99 3.14 17.13
N SER A 144 15.19 2.77 17.58
CA SER A 144 15.46 2.36 18.97
C SER A 144 16.08 3.48 19.83
N GLY A 145 16.26 4.69 19.28
CA GLY A 145 16.78 5.83 20.02
C GLY A 145 15.85 6.29 21.16
N PRO A 146 16.39 6.90 22.23
CA PRO A 146 15.60 7.40 23.36
C PRO A 146 14.57 8.47 22.96
N ASP A 147 14.82 9.23 21.89
CA ASP A 147 13.90 10.24 21.33
C ASP A 147 13.00 9.66 20.20
N GLU A 148 13.05 8.35 19.97
CA GLU A 148 12.39 7.67 18.84
C GLU A 148 11.24 6.76 19.29
N GLN A 149 10.76 6.93 20.52
CA GLN A 149 9.68 6.12 21.05
C GLN A 149 8.36 6.43 20.33
N GLY A 150 7.84 5.43 19.59
CA GLY A 150 6.53 5.49 18.96
C GLY A 150 5.40 5.01 19.87
N ASP A 151 4.17 5.35 19.50
CA ASP A 151 2.94 4.85 20.11
C ASP A 151 2.28 3.83 19.16
N GLY A 152 2.28 2.56 19.56
CA GLY A 152 1.68 1.49 18.77
C GLY A 152 0.15 1.50 18.78
N THR A 153 -0.48 2.18 19.74
CA THR A 153 -1.95 2.20 19.89
C THR A 153 -2.65 3.07 18.85
N VAL A 154 -1.88 3.97 18.22
CA VAL A 154 -2.36 4.87 17.16
C VAL A 154 -2.05 4.35 15.75
N PHE A 155 -1.40 3.20 15.61
CA PHE A 155 -1.16 2.54 14.31
C PHE A 155 -2.25 1.49 14.02
N GLY A 156 -2.66 1.35 12.76
CA GLY A 156 -3.39 0.15 12.31
C GLY A 156 -4.92 0.09 12.44
N LYS A 157 -5.67 1.19 12.40
CA LYS A 157 -7.13 1.17 12.23
C LYS A 157 -7.53 1.61 10.82
N PRO A 158 -7.72 0.67 9.89
CA PRO A 158 -8.44 0.99 8.66
C PRO A 158 -9.89 1.39 9.01
N VAL A 159 -10.24 2.66 8.79
CA VAL A 159 -11.60 3.22 8.93
C VAL A 159 -12.38 2.86 7.67
N TRP A 160 -12.82 1.60 7.61
CA TRP A 160 -13.74 1.15 6.57
C TRP A 160 -15.09 0.79 7.18
N ASP A 161 -16.14 1.52 6.79
CA ASP A 161 -17.53 1.20 7.13
C ASP A 161 -18.08 0.01 6.33
N PHE A 162 -17.25 -0.67 5.52
CA PHE A 162 -17.63 -1.78 4.65
C PHE A 162 -16.66 -2.96 4.79
N GLU A 163 -17.14 -4.16 4.51
CA GLU A 163 -16.31 -5.36 4.37
C GLU A 163 -15.83 -5.42 2.91
N TYR A 164 -14.57 -5.03 2.67
CA TYR A 164 -13.93 -5.31 1.39
C TYR A 164 -13.64 -6.81 1.27
N PRO A 165 -13.67 -7.36 0.04
CA PRO A 165 -13.04 -8.65 -0.22
C PRO A 165 -11.53 -8.59 0.14
N GLU A 166 -10.84 -9.71 -0.05
CA GLU A 166 -9.41 -9.79 0.19
C GLU A 166 -8.62 -8.65 -0.49
N SER A 167 -7.76 -8.00 0.28
CA SER A 167 -6.83 -6.94 -0.16
C SER A 167 -5.42 -7.51 -0.30
N SER A 168 -4.47 -6.73 -0.81
CA SER A 168 -3.09 -7.21 -0.96
C SER A 168 -2.06 -6.14 -0.68
N PHE A 169 -0.98 -6.53 -0.01
CA PHE A 169 0.28 -5.81 -0.02
C PHE A 169 1.12 -6.35 -1.16
N PHE A 170 1.84 -5.48 -1.87
CA PHE A 170 2.68 -5.91 -2.98
C PHE A 170 4.00 -5.15 -3.04
N VAL A 171 4.98 -5.79 -3.68
CA VAL A 171 6.27 -5.19 -4.02
C VAL A 171 6.44 -5.26 -5.54
N MET A 172 6.81 -4.13 -6.13
CA MET A 172 7.08 -3.99 -7.56
C MET A 172 8.50 -4.45 -7.92
N HIS A 173 8.78 -4.62 -9.20
CA HIS A 173 10.10 -5.02 -9.68
C HIS A 173 11.25 -4.07 -9.28
N ASP A 174 10.94 -2.78 -9.16
CA ASP A 174 11.88 -1.75 -8.70
C ASP A 174 11.93 -1.62 -7.17
N ARG A 175 11.32 -2.56 -6.44
CA ARG A 175 11.24 -2.64 -4.98
C ARG A 175 10.42 -1.56 -4.29
N SER A 176 9.75 -0.69 -5.05
CA SER A 176 8.67 0.10 -4.48
C SER A 176 7.56 -0.81 -3.99
N MET A 177 6.84 -0.37 -2.97
CA MET A 177 5.83 -1.18 -2.29
C MET A 177 4.54 -0.42 -2.12
N GLY A 178 3.46 -1.17 -1.96
CA GLY A 178 2.13 -0.62 -1.98
C GLY A 178 1.09 -1.60 -1.48
N CYS A 179 -0.15 -1.12 -1.47
CA CYS A 179 -1.31 -1.94 -1.14
C CYS A 179 -2.41 -1.72 -2.17
N CYS A 180 -3.29 -2.71 -2.33
CA CYS A 180 -4.43 -2.67 -3.22
C CYS A 180 -5.67 -3.22 -2.51
N ILE A 181 -6.82 -2.61 -2.79
CA ILE A 181 -8.14 -3.00 -2.26
C ILE A 181 -8.71 -4.27 -2.93
N ALA A 182 -7.85 -5.09 -3.54
CA ALA A 182 -8.21 -6.30 -4.25
C ALA A 182 -7.03 -7.29 -4.27
N PRO A 183 -7.27 -8.57 -4.60
CA PRO A 183 -6.19 -9.54 -4.77
C PRO A 183 -5.32 -9.21 -5.97
N VAL A 184 -4.02 -9.02 -5.69
CA VAL A 184 -2.95 -8.75 -6.66
C VAL A 184 -2.10 -10.01 -6.85
N ALA A 185 -1.56 -10.21 -8.04
CA ALA A 185 -0.67 -11.32 -8.37
C ALA A 185 0.61 -10.82 -9.06
N PRO A 186 1.72 -11.58 -9.01
CA PRO A 186 2.88 -11.32 -9.85
C PRO A 186 2.51 -11.21 -11.33
N GLY A 187 3.07 -10.20 -12.02
CA GLY A 187 2.75 -9.89 -13.41
C GLY A 187 1.59 -8.90 -13.59
N ASP A 188 0.83 -8.57 -12.55
CA ASP A 188 -0.05 -7.40 -12.57
C ASP A 188 0.78 -6.12 -12.74
N GLY A 189 0.20 -5.10 -13.35
CA GLY A 189 0.83 -3.80 -13.58
C GLY A 189 0.20 -2.68 -12.77
N VAL A 190 0.99 -1.67 -12.40
CA VAL A 190 0.47 -0.45 -11.77
C VAL A 190 0.44 0.69 -12.78
N PHE A 191 -0.73 1.28 -12.94
CA PHE A 191 -0.99 2.36 -13.89
C PHE A 191 -1.56 3.58 -13.18
N VAL A 192 -1.10 4.77 -13.56
CA VAL A 192 -1.56 6.06 -13.03
C VAL A 192 -2.32 6.78 -14.13
N PRO A 193 -3.66 6.71 -14.16
CA PRO A 193 -4.44 7.47 -15.12
C PRO A 193 -4.29 8.98 -14.86
N LEU A 194 -4.25 9.78 -15.94
CA LEU A 194 -4.29 11.24 -15.81
C LEU A 194 -5.57 11.69 -15.11
N GLY A 195 -5.49 12.73 -14.30
CA GLY A 195 -6.61 13.28 -13.53
C GLY A 195 -7.15 12.38 -12.42
N CYS A 196 -6.53 11.22 -12.17
CA CYS A 196 -6.90 10.33 -11.08
C CYS A 196 -6.04 10.57 -9.84
N THR A 197 -6.67 10.52 -8.67
CA THR A 197 -6.02 10.68 -7.36
C THR A 197 -5.31 9.42 -6.88
N TYR A 198 -5.59 8.28 -7.52
CA TYR A 198 -5.03 6.97 -7.16
C TYR A 198 -4.60 6.19 -8.39
N PRO A 199 -3.46 5.48 -8.32
CA PRO A 199 -3.12 4.45 -9.28
C PRO A 199 -4.12 3.28 -9.26
N LEU A 200 -4.08 2.50 -10.33
CA LEU A 200 -4.86 1.29 -10.56
C LEU A 200 -3.92 0.09 -10.72
N VAL A 201 -4.30 -1.05 -10.16
CA VAL A 201 -3.72 -2.33 -10.55
C VAL A 201 -4.46 -2.88 -11.76
N LEU A 202 -3.71 -3.24 -12.80
CA LEU A 202 -4.17 -3.79 -14.06
C LEU A 202 -3.66 -5.22 -14.22
N ARG A 203 -4.54 -6.15 -14.57
CA ARG A 203 -4.15 -7.53 -14.92
C ARG A 203 -4.23 -7.73 -16.43
N PRO A 204 -3.18 -8.21 -17.09
CA PRO A 204 -3.25 -8.58 -18.51
C PRO A 204 -4.37 -9.61 -18.76
N ASP A 205 -5.14 -9.42 -19.81
CA ASP A 205 -6.23 -10.33 -20.23
C ASP A 205 -6.00 -10.79 -21.68
N GLY A 206 -4.88 -11.48 -21.90
CA GLY A 206 -4.43 -11.91 -23.22
C GLY A 206 -4.20 -10.72 -24.16
N GLU A 207 -4.63 -10.84 -25.41
CA GLU A 207 -4.53 -9.77 -26.41
C GLU A 207 -5.63 -8.69 -26.26
N ARG A 208 -6.58 -8.87 -25.35
CA ARG A 208 -7.76 -7.99 -25.19
C ARG A 208 -7.52 -6.79 -24.27
N GLY A 209 -6.26 -6.53 -23.91
CA GLY A 209 -5.88 -5.44 -23.02
C GLY A 209 -5.83 -5.86 -21.54
N PHE A 210 -6.42 -5.06 -20.66
CA PHE A 210 -6.26 -5.21 -19.21
C PHE A 210 -7.60 -5.19 -18.46
N ARG A 211 -7.68 -5.95 -17.38
CA ARG A 211 -8.75 -5.85 -16.38
C ARG A 211 -8.29 -5.00 -15.21
N VAL A 212 -9.10 -4.01 -14.84
CA VAL A 212 -8.90 -3.25 -13.59
C VAL A 212 -9.16 -4.19 -12.40
N ARG A 213 -8.16 -4.35 -11.53
CA ARG A 213 -8.29 -5.12 -10.29
C ARG A 213 -8.83 -4.27 -9.16
N GLY A 214 -8.30 -3.06 -9.01
CA GLY A 214 -8.68 -2.14 -7.96
C GLY A 214 -7.74 -0.96 -7.88
N TYR A 215 -8.08 -0.03 -6.99
CA TYR A 215 -7.21 1.07 -6.62
C TYR A 215 -6.05 0.59 -5.78
N CYS A 216 -4.91 1.25 -5.92
CA CYS A 216 -3.77 0.99 -5.06
C CYS A 216 -3.10 2.27 -4.60
N PHE A 217 -2.25 2.09 -3.60
CA PHE A 217 -1.23 3.05 -3.19
C PHE A 217 0.14 2.48 -3.56
N VAL A 218 1.08 3.34 -3.94
CA VAL A 218 2.50 2.99 -4.08
C VAL A 218 3.34 4.06 -3.41
N HIS A 219 4.18 3.65 -2.46
CA HIS A 219 5.10 4.54 -1.76
C HIS A 219 6.06 5.24 -2.73
N GLY A 220 6.33 6.53 -2.51
CA GLY A 220 7.11 7.40 -3.40
C GLY A 220 6.40 7.82 -4.69
N ALA A 221 5.55 6.97 -5.29
CA ALA A 221 4.77 7.38 -6.47
C ALA A 221 3.72 8.46 -6.15
N MET A 222 3.19 8.41 -4.92
CA MET A 222 2.04 9.23 -4.51
C MET A 222 2.40 10.69 -4.24
N HIS A 223 3.68 10.98 -4.00
CA HIS A 223 4.23 12.32 -3.91
C HIS A 223 4.63 12.91 -5.28
N GLY A 224 4.36 12.20 -6.39
CA GLY A 224 4.71 12.65 -7.74
C GLY A 224 6.18 12.45 -8.11
N GLU A 225 6.97 11.84 -7.22
CA GLU A 225 8.42 11.65 -7.39
C GLU A 225 8.78 10.79 -8.61
N ARG A 226 7.83 9.97 -9.06
CA ARG A 226 8.00 9.00 -10.14
C ARG A 226 7.50 9.47 -11.51
N GLN A 227 7.19 10.76 -11.68
CA GLN A 227 6.79 11.34 -12.97
C GLN A 227 7.87 11.32 -14.07
N THR A 228 9.01 10.67 -13.84
CA THR A 228 10.13 10.59 -14.77
C THR A 228 10.22 9.21 -15.42
N GLY A 229 9.37 8.90 -16.42
CA GLY A 229 9.59 7.65 -17.17
C GLY A 229 8.56 7.23 -18.21
N ARG A 230 8.65 7.80 -19.40
CA ARG A 230 8.08 7.34 -20.69
C ARG A 230 6.54 7.32 -20.77
N ASP A 231 6.02 8.34 -21.44
CA ASP A 231 4.71 8.31 -22.10
C ASP A 231 4.66 7.14 -23.10
N TYR A 232 4.31 5.94 -22.65
CA TYR A 232 3.89 4.88 -23.55
C TYR A 232 2.48 5.20 -24.01
N PHE A 233 2.38 5.78 -25.20
CA PHE A 233 1.15 5.81 -25.98
C PHE A 233 0.75 4.37 -26.31
N SER A 234 -0.05 3.74 -25.45
CA SER A 234 -0.84 2.58 -25.86
C SER A 234 -2.14 3.08 -26.47
N ARG A 235 -2.19 3.14 -27.80
CA ARG A 235 -3.48 3.09 -28.51
C ARG A 235 -4.02 1.67 -28.38
N TYR A 236 -5.09 1.49 -27.62
CA TYR A 236 -5.99 0.34 -27.71
C TYR A 236 -7.43 0.84 -27.55
#